data_AF-A0A9X9A081-F1
#
_entry.id   AF-A0A9X9A081-F1
#
_cell.length_a   1.000
_cell.length_b   1.000
_cell.length_c   1.000
_cell.angle_alpha   90.00
_cell.angle_beta   90.00
_cell.angle_gamma   90.00
#
_symmetry.space_group_name_H-M   'P 1'
#
loop_
_entity.id
_entity.type
_entity.pdbx_description
1 polymer ?
#
loop_
_entity_poly.entity_id
_entity_poly.type
_entity_poly.pdbx_seq_one_letter_code
_entity_poly.pdbx_strand_id
1 'polypeptide(L)'
;MNDLRYPIGQFTYKRPITEEMIDTWIQEIEDLPNELTKAIKDLDQKQLDTPYRVGGWTVRQVVHHVVDSHMNSYIRFKLALT
;
A
#
# COMPACT_ATOMS: atom_id res chain seq x y z
N MET A 1 -24.00 -1.42 2.60
CA MET A 1 -23.06 -0.46 1.99
C MET A 1 -21.65 -0.96 2.28
N ASN A 2 -20.80 -1.11 1.26
CA ASN A 2 -19.41 -1.55 1.46
C ASN A 2 -18.64 -0.53 2.30
N ASP A 3 -17.85 -0.98 3.28
CA ASP A 3 -16.98 -0.09 4.06
C ASP A 3 -15.83 0.39 3.18
N LEU A 4 -15.91 1.65 2.74
CA LEU A 4 -14.90 2.27 1.86
C LEU A 4 -13.51 2.38 2.51
N ARG A 5 -13.38 2.16 3.83
CA ARG A 5 -12.07 2.08 4.50
C ARG A 5 -11.31 0.79 4.16
N TYR A 6 -12.04 -0.30 3.89
CA TYR A 6 -11.49 -1.62 3.59
C TYR A 6 -12.09 -2.16 2.29
N PRO A 7 -11.84 -1.49 1.13
CA PRO A 7 -12.50 -1.83 -0.13
C PRO A 7 -12.17 -3.24 -0.65
N ILE A 8 -11.06 -3.83 -0.20
CA ILE A 8 -10.63 -5.21 -0.51
C ILE A 8 -10.60 -6.11 0.74
N GLY A 9 -11.23 -5.70 1.83
CA GLY A 9 -11.17 -6.39 3.12
C GLY A 9 -9.89 -6.10 3.91
N GLN A 10 -9.69 -6.86 5.00
CA GLN A 10 -8.50 -6.79 5.85
C GLN A 10 -7.56 -7.97 5.59
N PHE A 11 -6.26 -7.75 5.80
CA PHE A 11 -5.28 -8.82 5.76
C PHE A 11 -5.67 -9.94 6.74
N THR A 12 -5.72 -11.16 6.23
CA THR A 12 -5.96 -12.36 7.04
C THR A 12 -4.72 -13.23 6.97
N TYR A 13 -4.07 -13.43 8.11
CA TYR A 13 -2.90 -14.30 8.20
C TYR A 13 -3.32 -15.77 8.01
N LYS A 14 -2.84 -16.41 6.94
CA LYS A 14 -3.08 -17.82 6.63
C LYS A 14 -1.77 -18.59 6.64
N ARG A 15 -1.80 -19.80 7.20
CA ARG A 15 -0.69 -20.76 7.21
C ARG A 15 -1.07 -22.04 6.47
N PRO A 16 -0.09 -22.79 5.92
CA PRO A 16 1.34 -22.46 5.90
C PRO A 16 1.67 -21.36 4.88
N ILE A 17 2.77 -20.64 5.09
CA ILE A 17 3.36 -19.77 4.07
C ILE A 17 4.32 -20.64 3.25
N THR A 18 4.12 -20.70 1.94
CA THR A 18 4.99 -21.45 1.01
C THR A 18 6.05 -20.56 0.38
N GLU A 19 7.10 -21.16 -0.17
CA GLU A 19 8.14 -20.42 -0.91
C GLU A 19 7.56 -19.69 -2.13
N GLU A 20 6.65 -20.32 -2.87
CA GLU A 20 5.93 -19.69 -3.99
C GLU A 20 5.15 -18.43 -3.58
N MET A 21 4.53 -18.44 -2.38
CA MET A 21 3.86 -17.26 -1.84
C MET A 21 4.86 -16.16 -1.49
N ILE A 22 6.03 -16.51 -0.95
CA ILE A 22 7.10 -15.56 -0.63
C ILE A 22 7.64 -14.92 -1.91
N ASP A 23 7.95 -15.72 -2.93
CA ASP A 23 8.44 -15.22 -4.22
C ASP A 23 7.42 -14.27 -4.87
N THR A 24 6.14 -14.63 -4.82
CA THR A 24 5.04 -13.77 -5.29
C THR A 24 5.00 -12.45 -4.55
N TRP A 25 5.06 -12.46 -3.21
CA TRP A 25 5.01 -11.24 -2.41
C TRP A 25 6.24 -10.36 -2.58
N ILE A 26 7.42 -10.94 -2.81
CA ILE A 26 8.63 -10.19 -3.14
C ILE A 26 8.42 -9.43 -4.46
N GLN A 27 7.91 -10.11 -5.49
CA GLN A 27 7.61 -9.50 -6.77
C GLN A 27 6.55 -8.39 -6.64
N GLU A 28 5.47 -8.62 -5.89
CA GLU A 28 4.44 -7.61 -5.65
C GLU A 28 4.99 -6.35 -4.95
N ILE A 29 5.90 -6.52 -3.98
CA ILE A 29 6.57 -5.40 -3.31
C ILE A 29 7.50 -4.65 -4.28
N GLU A 30 8.20 -5.37 -5.16
CA GLU A 30 9.09 -4.78 -6.18
C GLU A 30 8.30 -3.98 -7.24
N ASP A 31 7.13 -4.47 -7.65
CA ASP A 31 6.30 -3.83 -8.66
C ASP A 31 5.47 -2.64 -8.15
N LEU A 32 5.17 -2.61 -6.84
CA LEU A 32 4.30 -1.60 -6.23
C LEU A 32 4.65 -0.14 -6.58
N PRO A 33 5.92 0.32 -6.58
CA PRO A 33 6.24 1.70 -6.93
C PRO A 33 5.83 2.06 -8.37
N ASN A 34 5.98 1.12 -9.30
CA ASN A 34 5.60 1.31 -10.70
C ASN A 34 4.08 1.35 -10.85
N GLU A 35 3.36 0.43 -10.19
CA GLU A 35 1.90 0.41 -10.22
C GLU A 35 1.29 1.65 -9.55
N LEU A 36 1.85 2.11 -8.43
CA LEU A 36 1.43 3.34 -7.77
C LEU A 36 1.65 4.57 -8.66
N THR A 37 2.81 4.63 -9.33
CA THR A 37 3.12 5.72 -10.27
C THR A 37 2.14 5.74 -11.44
N LYS A 38 1.84 4.58 -12.04
CA LYS A 38 0.84 4.46 -13.10
C LYS A 38 -0.54 4.91 -12.64
N ALA A 39 -0.95 4.53 -11.42
CA ALA A 39 -2.26 4.86 -10.87
C ALA A 39 -2.49 6.38 -10.68
N ILE A 40 -1.43 7.15 -10.47
CA ILE A 40 -1.53 8.60 -10.23
C ILE A 40 -1.05 9.46 -11.41
N LYS A 41 -0.52 8.85 -12.47
CA LYS A 41 0.18 9.54 -13.58
C LYS A 41 -0.65 10.64 -14.23
N ASP A 42 -1.94 10.38 -14.45
CA ASP A 42 -2.83 11.26 -15.20
C ASP A 42 -3.73 12.11 -14.29
N LEU A 43 -3.46 12.14 -12.98
CA LEU A 43 -4.22 12.94 -12.03
C LEU A 43 -3.75 14.39 -12.01
N ASP A 44 -4.69 15.33 -12.11
CA ASP A 44 -4.42 16.73 -11.87
C ASP A 44 -4.29 17.06 -10.37
N GLN A 45 -3.91 18.30 -10.04
CA GLN A 45 -3.72 18.73 -8.64
C GLN A 45 -5.01 18.60 -7.82
N LYS A 46 -6.18 18.89 -8.41
CA LYS A 46 -7.46 18.82 -7.71
C LYS A 46 -7.81 17.36 -7.41
N GLN A 47 -7.54 16.45 -8.33
CA GLN A 47 -7.74 15.02 -8.16
C GLN A 47 -6.77 14.44 -7.10
N LEU A 48 -5.51 14.86 -7.10
CA LEU A 48 -4.54 14.48 -6.05
C LEU A 48 -4.99 14.94 -4.66
N ASP A 49 -5.65 16.10 -4.58
CA ASP A 49 -6.19 16.66 -3.33
C ASP A 49 -7.63 16.21 -3.02
N THR A 50 -8.17 15.26 -3.79
CA THR A 50 -9.51 14.71 -3.55
C THR A 50 -9.44 13.57 -2.52
N PRO A 51 -10.29 13.57 -1.47
CA PRO A 51 -10.37 12.48 -0.51
C PRO A 51 -10.79 11.15 -1.15
N TYR A 52 -10.11 10.05 -0.84
CA TYR A 52 -10.49 8.72 -1.37
C TYR A 52 -11.85 8.22 -0.84
N ARG A 53 -12.31 8.79 0.29
CA ARG A 53 -13.64 8.59 0.89
C ARG A 53 -14.05 9.82 1.69
N VAL A 54 -15.33 9.91 2.06
CA VAL A 54 -15.84 10.97 2.94
C VAL A 54 -15.07 10.98 4.27
N GLY A 55 -14.53 12.16 4.64
CA GLY A 55 -13.71 12.36 5.84
C GLY A 55 -12.39 11.56 5.84
N GLY A 56 -11.94 11.06 4.69
CA GLY A 56 -10.68 10.34 4.53
C GLY A 56 -9.54 11.24 4.07
N TRP A 57 -8.38 10.61 3.87
CA TRP A 57 -7.21 11.25 3.29
C TRP A 57 -7.37 11.52 1.80
N THR A 58 -6.66 12.53 1.31
CA THR A 58 -6.50 12.78 -0.12
C THR A 58 -5.64 11.70 -0.77
N VAL A 59 -5.73 11.55 -2.10
CA VAL A 59 -4.85 10.65 -2.85
C VAL A 59 -3.38 10.96 -2.54
N ARG A 60 -3.00 12.24 -2.55
CA ARG A 60 -1.64 12.70 -2.22
C ARG A 60 -1.18 12.21 -0.83
N GLN A 61 -2.03 12.35 0.18
CA GLN A 61 -1.72 11.90 1.55
C GLN A 61 -1.56 10.38 1.62
N VAL A 62 -2.40 9.62 0.92
CA VAL A 62 -2.27 8.15 0.86
C VAL A 62 -0.96 7.74 0.20
N VAL A 63 -0.58 8.36 -0.93
CA VAL A 63 0.69 8.09 -1.63
C VAL A 63 1.89 8.31 -0.70
N HIS A 64 1.95 9.47 -0.02
CA HIS A 64 3.03 9.74 0.93
C HIS A 64 3.02 8.78 2.12
N HIS A 65 1.84 8.43 2.63
CA HIS A 65 1.72 7.47 3.72
C HIS A 65 2.24 6.08 3.35
N VAL A 66 2.02 5.60 2.12
CA VAL A 66 2.58 4.33 1.66
C VAL A 66 4.11 4.33 1.79
N VAL A 67 4.77 5.41 1.36
CA VAL A 67 6.23 5.56 1.47
C VAL A 67 6.68 5.55 2.94
N ASP A 68 6.05 6.36 3.79
CA ASP A 68 6.39 6.45 5.22
C ASP A 68 6.18 5.12 5.94
N SER A 69 5.07 4.44 5.66
CA SER A 69 4.71 3.15 6.23
C SER A 69 5.71 2.06 5.81
N HIS A 70 6.10 2.04 4.52
CA HIS A 70 7.05 1.06 3.99
C HIS A 70 8.46 1.29 4.54
N MET A 71 8.88 2.55 4.71
CA MET A 71 10.16 2.87 5.35
C MET A 71 10.18 2.39 6.80
N ASN A 72 9.11 2.62 7.57
CA ASN A 72 8.97 2.08 8.92
C ASN A 72 9.01 0.54 8.93
N SER A 73 8.33 -0.11 7.99
CA SER A 73 8.34 -1.57 7.86
C SER A 73 9.76 -2.08 7.62
N TYR A 74 10.48 -1.54 6.64
CA TYR A 74 11.86 -1.90 6.32
C TYR A 74 12.78 -1.81 7.54
N ILE A 75 12.69 -0.72 8.31
CA ILE A 75 13.46 -0.55 9.54
C ILE A 75 13.11 -1.63 10.58
N ARG A 76 11.82 -1.94 10.76
CA ARG A 76 11.39 -3.02 11.68
C ARG A 76 11.96 -4.38 11.29
N PHE A 77 12.01 -4.69 9.99
CA PHE A 77 12.64 -5.93 9.51
C PHE A 77 14.14 -5.95 9.81
N LYS A 78 14.86 -4.85 9.62
CA LYS A 78 16.27 -4.74 9.99
C LYS A 78 16.49 -4.96 11.48
N LEU A 79 15.71 -4.30 12.32
CA LEU A 79 15.76 -4.44 13.78
C LEU A 79 15.40 -5.85 14.26
N ALA A 80 14.54 -6.57 13.55
CA ALA A 80 14.18 -7.95 13.92
C ALA A 80 15.28 -8.97 13.57
N LEU A 81 16.15 -8.66 12.60
CA LEU A 81 17.22 -9.54 12.12
C LEU A 81 18.56 -9.31 12.82
N THR A 82 18.67 -8.31 13.69
CA THR A 82 19.87 -7.94 14.44
C THR A 82 19.59 -7.93 15.93
#